data_AF-A0A6L9EQQ6-F1
#
_entry.id   AF-A0A6L9EQQ6-F1
#
_cell.length_a   1.000
_cell.length_b   1.000
_cell.length_c   1.000
_cell.angle_alpha   90.00
_cell.angle_beta   90.00
_cell.angle_gamma   90.00
#
_symmetry.space_group_name_H-M   'P 1'
#
loop_
_entity.id
_entity.type
_entity.pdbx_description
1 polymer ?
#
loop_
_entity_poly.entity_id
_entity_poly.type
_entity_poly.pdbx_seq_one_letter_code
_entity_poly.pdbx_strand_id
1 'polypeptide(L)'
;MNPQGLIERLDQCIAALGRGNTQMKTLGLEKAKTERDYKVRQAQEILILKADKYPATLIMELVKGNEEVAELRLQRDIAESAYFVGLEAMNNLRLEIEIVRSKLTWLRNELNNS
;
A
#
# COMPACT_ATOMS: atom_id res chain seq x y z
N MET A 1 3.85 -6.87 34.82
CA MET A 1 3.97 -7.06 33.35
C MET A 1 4.42 -8.49 33.12
N ASN A 2 3.65 -9.33 32.41
CA ASN A 2 3.96 -10.76 32.25
C ASN A 2 4.94 -10.97 31.07
N PRO A 3 6.18 -11.46 31.29
CA PRO A 3 7.15 -11.70 30.21
C PRO A 3 6.61 -12.66 29.15
N GLN A 4 5.87 -13.69 29.56
CA GLN A 4 5.28 -14.68 28.65
C GLN A 4 4.30 -14.02 27.68
N GLY A 5 3.43 -13.12 28.19
CA GLY A 5 2.48 -12.39 27.34
C GLY A 5 3.15 -11.41 26.37
N LEU A 6 4.31 -10.86 26.72
CA LEU A 6 5.10 -10.03 25.80
C LEU A 6 5.74 -10.85 24.68
N ILE A 7 6.26 -12.05 25.00
CA ILE A 7 6.83 -12.97 24.02
C ILE A 7 5.73 -13.45 23.06
N GLU A 8 4.57 -13.84 23.58
CA GLU A 8 3.42 -14.22 22.75
C GLU A 8 2.99 -13.08 21.81
N ARG A 9 2.98 -11.83 22.31
CA ARG A 9 2.68 -10.68 21.46
C ARG A 9 3.73 -10.46 20.37
N LEU A 10 5.01 -10.63 20.70
CA LEU A 10 6.11 -10.55 19.74
C LEU A 10 5.92 -11.57 18.60
N ASP A 11 5.64 -12.83 18.95
CA ASP A 11 5.41 -13.91 17.99
C ASP A 11 4.19 -13.64 17.09
N GLN A 12 3.11 -13.11 17.66
CA GLN A 12 1.93 -12.68 16.90
C GLN A 12 2.27 -11.59 15.88
N CYS A 13 3.06 -10.58 16.27
CA CYS A 13 3.48 -9.50 15.37
C CYS A 13 4.38 -10.04 14.24
N ILE A 14 5.32 -10.94 14.55
CA ILE A 14 6.19 -11.58 13.55
C ILE A 14 5.36 -12.40 12.56
N ALA A 15 4.42 -13.21 13.05
CA ALA A 15 3.53 -14.00 12.19
C ALA A 15 2.65 -13.09 11.32
N ALA A 16 2.17 -11.96 11.85
CA ALA A 16 1.40 -10.97 11.10
C ALA A 16 2.24 -10.29 10.01
N LEU A 17 3.51 -9.95 10.27
CA LEU A 17 4.44 -9.44 9.25
C LEU A 17 4.66 -10.46 8.12
N GLY A 18 4.81 -11.74 8.45
CA GLY A 18 4.95 -12.80 7.45
C GLY A 18 3.76 -12.87 6.50
N ARG A 19 2.54 -12.82 7.03
CA ARG A 19 1.30 -12.73 6.23
C ARG A 19 1.23 -11.43 5.43
N GLY A 20 1.59 -10.33 6.06
CA GLY A 20 1.60 -9.00 5.47
C GLY A 20 2.51 -8.87 4.25
N ASN A 21 3.68 -9.53 4.23
CA ASN A 21 4.56 -9.56 3.06
C ASN A 21 3.87 -10.17 1.83
N THR A 22 3.11 -11.26 2.02
CA THR A 22 2.35 -11.91 0.94
C THR A 22 1.24 -10.98 0.42
N GLN A 23 0.54 -10.31 1.33
CA GLN A 23 -0.48 -9.33 0.98
C GLN A 23 0.12 -8.14 0.23
N MET A 24 1.26 -7.62 0.69
CA MET A 24 1.95 -6.48 0.06
C MET A 24 2.42 -6.79 -1.36
N LYS A 25 2.88 -8.03 -1.61
CA LYS A 25 3.19 -8.48 -2.98
C LYS A 25 1.94 -8.40 -3.87
N THR A 26 0.80 -8.85 -3.37
CA THR A 26 -0.47 -8.82 -4.12
C THR A 26 -0.92 -7.39 -4.40
N LEU A 27 -0.90 -6.53 -3.39
CA LEU A 27 -1.23 -5.10 -3.53
C LEU A 27 -0.29 -4.38 -4.50
N GLY A 28 1.00 -4.69 -4.46
CA GLY A 28 2.00 -4.10 -5.36
C GLY A 28 1.79 -4.52 -6.82
N LEU A 29 1.45 -5.79 -7.05
CA LEU A 29 1.10 -6.29 -8.39
C LEU A 29 -0.18 -5.63 -8.91
N GLU A 30 -1.21 -5.50 -8.08
CA GLU A 30 -2.45 -4.85 -8.49
C GLU A 30 -2.23 -3.37 -8.81
N LYS A 31 -1.53 -2.63 -7.94
CA LYS A 31 -1.14 -1.22 -8.19
C LYS A 31 -0.43 -1.06 -9.53
N ALA A 32 0.52 -1.93 -9.84
CA ALA A 32 1.27 -1.88 -11.10
C ALA A 32 0.39 -2.18 -12.32
N LYS A 33 -0.50 -3.18 -12.19
CA LYS A 33 -1.45 -3.56 -13.24
C LYS A 33 -2.44 -2.44 -13.53
N THR A 34 -3.07 -1.88 -12.51
CA THR A 34 -4.05 -0.80 -12.67
C THR A 34 -3.42 0.48 -13.24
N GLU A 35 -2.19 0.82 -12.84
CA GLU A 35 -1.44 1.95 -13.43
C GLU A 35 -1.18 1.72 -14.92
N ARG A 36 -0.71 0.52 -15.30
CA ARG A 36 -0.51 0.17 -16.71
C ARG A 36 -1.81 0.29 -17.50
N ASP A 37 -2.88 -0.31 -17.02
CA ASP A 37 -4.16 -0.36 -17.73
C ASP A 37 -4.75 1.04 -17.95
N TYR A 38 -4.69 1.89 -16.91
CA TYR A 38 -5.03 3.31 -17.02
C TYR A 38 -4.16 4.05 -18.04
N LYS A 39 -2.83 3.93 -17.97
CA LYS A 39 -1.90 4.64 -18.85
C LYS A 39 -2.05 4.25 -20.31
N VAL A 40 -2.24 2.95 -20.59
CA VAL A 40 -2.49 2.45 -21.95
C VAL A 40 -3.79 3.04 -22.50
N ARG A 41 -4.88 2.98 -21.73
CA ARG A 41 -6.17 3.50 -22.20
C ARG A 41 -6.16 5.01 -22.41
N GLN A 42 -5.56 5.75 -21.47
CA GLN A 42 -5.37 7.19 -21.58
C GLN A 42 -4.60 7.54 -22.87
N ALA A 43 -3.52 6.82 -23.17
CA ALA A 43 -2.74 7.08 -24.38
C ALA A 43 -3.54 6.78 -25.66
N GLN A 44 -4.30 5.69 -25.68
CA GLN A 44 -5.18 5.34 -26.79
C GLN A 44 -6.21 6.45 -27.06
N GLU A 45 -6.89 6.93 -26.01
CA GLU A 45 -7.90 7.98 -26.12
C GLU A 45 -7.30 9.31 -26.61
N ILE A 46 -6.10 9.67 -26.12
CA ILE A 46 -5.36 10.84 -26.60
C ILE A 46 -5.08 10.74 -28.10
N LEU A 47 -4.67 9.56 -28.59
CA LEU A 47 -4.36 9.34 -30.00
C LEU A 47 -5.62 9.42 -30.88
N ILE A 48 -6.75 8.87 -30.42
CA ILE A 48 -8.04 8.95 -31.11
C ILE A 48 -8.46 10.43 -31.26
N LEU A 49 -8.53 11.17 -30.16
CA LEU A 49 -8.95 12.57 -30.19
C LEU A 49 -7.98 13.46 -31.00
N LYS A 50 -6.69 13.13 -31.00
CA LYS A 50 -5.71 13.82 -31.84
C LYS A 50 -5.92 13.52 -33.33
N ALA A 51 -6.23 12.28 -33.69
CA ALA A 51 -6.57 11.91 -35.06
C ALA A 51 -7.85 12.61 -35.54
N ASP A 52 -8.82 12.78 -34.64
CA ASP A 52 -10.07 13.53 -34.87
C ASP A 52 -9.87 15.07 -34.87
N LYS A 53 -8.62 15.53 -34.77
CA LYS A 53 -8.21 16.95 -34.84
C LYS A 53 -8.80 17.84 -33.73
N TYR A 54 -9.12 17.26 -32.57
CA TYR A 54 -9.49 18.07 -31.41
C TYR A 54 -8.32 18.99 -31.00
N PRO A 55 -8.60 20.24 -30.54
CA PRO A 55 -7.56 21.13 -30.03
C PRO A 55 -6.79 20.50 -28.88
N ALA A 56 -5.46 20.61 -28.90
CA ALA A 56 -4.60 20.01 -27.86
C ALA A 56 -4.94 20.48 -26.43
N THR A 57 -5.46 21.71 -26.29
CA THR A 57 -5.93 22.28 -25.02
C THR A 57 -7.18 21.59 -24.46
N LEU A 58 -7.97 20.90 -25.28
CA LEU A 58 -9.20 20.21 -24.87
C LEU A 58 -9.01 18.69 -24.70
N ILE A 59 -8.03 18.09 -25.37
CA ILE A 59 -7.85 16.62 -25.39
C ILE A 59 -7.81 16.06 -23.97
N MET A 60 -7.01 16.63 -23.06
CA MET A 60 -6.90 16.09 -21.71
C MET A 60 -8.18 16.22 -20.87
N GLU A 61 -8.99 17.25 -21.12
CA GLU A 61 -10.27 17.41 -20.42
C GLU A 61 -11.28 16.37 -20.91
N LEU A 62 -11.32 16.11 -22.23
CA LEU A 62 -12.16 15.06 -22.82
C LEU A 62 -11.73 13.66 -22.37
N VAL A 63 -10.42 13.37 -22.37
CA VAL A 63 -9.87 12.09 -21.90
C VAL A 63 -10.21 11.83 -20.44
N LYS A 64 -10.16 12.85 -19.57
CA LYS A 64 -10.55 12.70 -18.16
C LYS A 64 -12.06 12.52 -17.98
N GLY A 65 -12.86 13.07 -18.89
CA GLY A 65 -14.32 12.93 -18.92
C GLY A 65 -14.81 11.63 -19.56
N ASN A 66 -13.95 10.92 -20.29
CA ASN A 66 -14.27 9.61 -20.84
C ASN A 66 -14.51 8.60 -19.70
N GLU A 67 -15.69 7.99 -19.68
CA GLU A 67 -16.15 7.12 -18.59
C GLU A 67 -15.18 5.96 -18.31
N GLU A 68 -14.64 5.33 -19.35
CA GLU A 68 -13.75 4.18 -19.20
C GLU A 68 -12.36 4.60 -18.69
N VAL A 69 -11.83 5.72 -19.17
CA VAL A 69 -10.58 6.28 -18.67
C VAL A 69 -10.74 6.71 -17.21
N ALA A 70 -11.87 7.32 -16.86
CA ALA A 70 -12.18 7.75 -15.50
C ALA A 70 -12.30 6.56 -14.53
N GLU A 71 -12.96 5.48 -14.95
CA GLU A 71 -13.07 4.26 -14.15
C GLU A 71 -11.70 3.61 -13.93
N LEU A 72 -10.89 3.45 -14.97
CA LEU A 72 -9.53 2.91 -14.83
C LEU A 72 -8.65 3.78 -13.92
N ARG A 73 -8.82 5.11 -13.97
CA ARG A 73 -8.14 6.03 -13.05
C ARG A 73 -8.57 5.83 -11.61
N LEU A 74 -9.87 5.66 -11.36
CA LEU A 74 -10.41 5.38 -10.03
C LEU A 74 -9.83 4.07 -9.48
N GLN A 75 -9.84 3.00 -10.27
CA GLN A 75 -9.29 1.70 -9.85
C GLN A 75 -7.80 1.79 -9.51
N ARG A 76 -7.04 2.54 -10.31
CA ARG A 76 -5.63 2.85 -10.00
C ARG A 76 -5.49 3.58 -8.66
N ASP A 77 -6.26 4.64 -8.45
CA ASP A 77 -6.15 5.47 -7.24
C ASP A 77 -6.51 4.64 -5.98
N ILE A 78 -7.50 3.75 -6.08
CA ILE A 78 -7.85 2.79 -5.03
C ILE A 78 -6.70 1.82 -4.77
N ALA A 79 -6.15 1.20 -5.81
CA ALA A 79 -5.05 0.23 -5.66
C ALA A 79 -3.79 0.88 -5.09
N GLU A 80 -3.49 2.11 -5.48
CA GLU A 80 -2.40 2.90 -4.92
C GLU A 80 -2.61 3.21 -3.44
N SER A 81 -3.80 3.68 -3.07
CA SER A 81 -4.15 3.95 -1.67
C SER A 81 -4.05 2.67 -0.83
N ALA A 82 -4.59 1.56 -1.31
CA ALA A 82 -4.55 0.27 -0.62
C ALA A 82 -3.11 -0.22 -0.40
N TYR A 83 -2.22 -0.06 -1.38
CA TYR A 83 -0.80 -0.39 -1.24
C TYR A 83 -0.13 0.44 -0.15
N PHE A 84 -0.33 1.77 -0.12
CA PHE A 84 0.28 2.63 0.88
C PHE A 84 -0.27 2.37 2.29
N VAL A 85 -1.57 2.14 2.43
CA VAL A 85 -2.17 1.73 3.72
C VAL A 85 -1.57 0.41 4.20
N GLY A 86 -1.41 -0.57 3.32
CA GLY A 86 -0.75 -1.84 3.64
C GLY A 86 0.70 -1.65 4.08
N LEU A 87 1.44 -0.77 3.41
CA LEU A 87 2.84 -0.46 3.76
C LEU A 87 2.94 0.15 5.16
N GLU A 88 2.07 1.10 5.48
CA GLU A 88 2.03 1.70 6.82
C GLU A 88 1.60 0.70 7.90
N ALA A 89 0.68 -0.21 7.61
CA ALA A 89 0.34 -1.30 8.52
C ALA A 89 1.56 -2.20 8.83
N MET A 90 2.42 -2.47 7.84
CA MET A 90 3.68 -3.20 8.04
C MET A 90 4.69 -2.40 8.88
N ASN A 91 4.78 -1.08 8.68
CA ASN A 91 5.62 -0.21 9.50
C ASN A 91 5.16 -0.22 10.96
N ASN A 92 3.84 -0.16 11.20
CA ASN A 92 3.27 -0.19 12.54
C ASN A 92 3.56 -1.51 13.26
N LEU A 93 3.47 -2.65 12.57
CA LEU A 93 3.85 -3.95 13.15
C LEU A 93 5.33 -4.01 13.52
N ARG A 94 6.21 -3.44 12.67
CA ARG A 94 7.65 -3.33 12.99
C ARG A 94 7.88 -2.46 14.23
N LEU A 95 7.19 -1.32 14.33
CA LEU A 95 7.28 -0.45 15.50
C LEU A 95 6.78 -1.15 16.78
N GLU A 96 5.72 -1.94 16.67
CA GLU A 96 5.20 -2.69 17.82
C GLU A 96 6.21 -3.74 18.32
N ILE A 97 6.88 -4.45 17.41
CA ILE A 97 7.97 -5.37 17.76
C ILE A 97 9.08 -4.64 18.55
N GLU A 98 9.45 -3.44 18.10
CA GLU A 98 10.47 -2.62 18.77
C GLU A 98 10.05 -2.18 20.18
N ILE A 99 8.78 -1.82 20.35
CA ILE A 99 8.20 -1.48 21.65
C ILE A 99 8.22 -2.70 22.59
N VAL A 100 7.81 -3.88 22.10
CA VAL A 100 7.82 -5.11 22.90
C VAL A 100 9.24 -5.51 23.30
N ARG A 101 10.20 -5.42 22.38
CA ARG A 101 11.62 -5.65 22.66
C ARG A 101 12.16 -4.70 23.74
N SER A 102 11.81 -3.43 23.68
CA SER A 102 12.20 -2.42 24.67
C SER A 102 11.64 -2.75 26.06
N LYS A 103 10.38 -3.19 26.14
CA LYS A 103 9.75 -3.62 27.40
C LYS A 103 10.42 -4.86 28.01
N LEU A 104 10.79 -5.85 27.18
CA LEU A 104 11.52 -7.03 27.64
C LEU A 104 12.91 -6.69 28.18
N THR A 105 13.64 -5.78 27.52
CA THR A 105 14.93 -5.28 28.01
C THR A 105 14.79 -4.56 29.35
N TRP A 106 13.78 -3.71 29.50
CA TRP A 106 13.50 -3.05 30.78
C TRP A 106 13.23 -4.06 31.90
N LEU A 107 12.37 -5.06 31.65
CA LEU A 107 12.08 -6.12 32.62
C LEU A 107 13.33 -6.90 33.04
N ARG A 108 14.21 -7.22 32.09
CA ARG A 108 15.49 -7.88 32.38
C ARG A 108 16.35 -7.05 33.33
N ASN A 109 16.43 -5.74 33.12
CA ASN A 109 17.22 -4.86 33.97
C ASN A 109 16.66 -4.79 35.39
N GLU A 110 15.34 -4.72 35.56
CA GLU A 110 14.75 -4.73 36.91
C GLU A 110 15.00 -6.01 37.68
N LEU A 111 14.95 -7.17 37.00
CA LEU A 111 15.27 -8.45 37.62
C LEU A 111 16.75 -8.57 38.02
N ASN A 112 17.67 -7.92 37.31
CA ASN A 112 19.09 -7.92 37.64
C ASN A 112 19.46 -6.93 38.77
N ASN A 113 18.61 -5.92 39.01
CA ASN A 113 18.80 -4.90 40.04
C ASN A 113 18.09 -5.26 41.36
N SER A 114 17.34 -6.37 41.40
CA SER A 114 16.65 -6.92 42.58
C SER A 114 17.49 -8.02 43.22
#